data_AF-A0A934ZV47-F1
#
_entry.id   AF-A0A934ZV47-F1
#
_cell.length_a   1.000
_cell.length_b   1.000
_cell.length_c   1.000
_cell.angle_alpha   90.00
_cell.angle_beta   90.00
_cell.angle_gamma   90.00
#
_symmetry.space_group_name_H-M   'P 1'
#
loop_
_entity.id
_entity.type
_entity.pdbx_description
1 polymer ?
#
loop_
_entity_poly.entity_id
_entity_poly.type
_entity_poly.pdbx_seq_one_letter_code
_entity_poly.pdbx_strand_id
1 'polypeptide(L)' 'MAKARTPANRRQEVERAVLRHAHEQPEWGQARVAEAMVKKGLKVSAAGVRWIWQRHGLETAAKRAGR' A
#
# COMPACT_ATOMS: atom_id res chain seq x y z
N MET A 1 -10.67 -27.49 2.15
CA MET A 1 -9.49 -27.31 3.03
C MET A 1 -9.04 -25.85 2.96
N ALA A 2 -9.61 -25.00 3.81
CA ALA A 2 -9.32 -23.57 3.88
C ALA A 2 -8.08 -23.34 4.76
N LYS A 3 -6.99 -22.85 4.17
CA LYS A 3 -5.78 -22.52 4.92
C LYS A 3 -6.03 -21.21 5.68
N ALA A 4 -6.21 -21.32 7.00
CA ALA A 4 -6.35 -20.19 7.90
C ALA A 4 -5.20 -19.19 7.69
N ARG A 5 -5.52 -17.97 7.25
CA ARG A 5 -4.52 -16.89 7.04
C ARG A 5 -4.00 -16.44 8.39
N THR A 6 -2.78 -16.87 8.72
CA THR A 6 -2.03 -16.54 9.93
C THR A 6 -1.85 -15.01 10.11
N PRO A 7 -1.97 -14.46 11.34
CA PRO A 7 -1.92 -13.01 11.60
C PRO A 7 -0.55 -12.33 11.43
N ALA A 8 0.55 -13.08 11.28
CA ALA A 8 1.90 -12.53 11.01
C ALA A 8 2.02 -11.85 9.63
N ASN A 9 1.08 -12.12 8.70
CA ASN A 9 1.11 -11.61 7.35
C ASN A 9 0.48 -10.22 7.17
N ARG A 10 -0.16 -9.63 8.19
CA ARG A 10 -0.99 -8.44 7.98
C ARG A 10 -0.19 -7.22 7.52
N ARG A 11 1.04 -7.04 8.01
CA ARG A 11 1.91 -5.93 7.58
C ARG A 11 2.43 -6.12 6.16
N GLN A 12 2.80 -7.34 5.78
CA GLN A 12 3.17 -7.68 4.40
C GLN A 12 1.98 -7.61 3.43
N GLU A 13 0.77 -7.86 3.93
CA GLU A 13 -0.46 -7.71 3.16
C GLU A 13 -0.79 -6.24 2.90
N VAL A 14 -0.68 -5.39 3.92
CA VAL A 14 -0.75 -3.92 3.76
C VAL A 14 0.29 -3.44 2.75
N GLU A 15 1.55 -3.84 2.92
CA GLU A 15 2.66 -3.43 2.04
C GLU A 15 2.38 -3.81 0.58
N ARG A 16 2.04 -5.08 0.31
CA ARG A 16 1.70 -5.55 -1.05
C ARG A 16 0.48 -4.84 -1.64
N ALA A 17 -0.56 -4.61 -0.85
CA ALA A 17 -1.76 -3.92 -1.32
C ALA A 17 -1.48 -2.44 -1.64
N VAL A 18 -0.64 -1.77 -0.83
CA VAL A 18 -0.19 -0.40 -1.07
C VAL A 18 0.65 -0.30 -2.33
N LEU A 19 1.62 -1.19 -2.52
CA LEU A 19 2.47 -1.21 -3.72
C LEU A 19 1.65 -1.46 -4.98
N ARG A 20 0.73 -2.43 -4.93
CA ARG A 20 -0.16 -2.71 -6.06
C ARG A 20 -0.99 -1.48 -6.44
N HIS A 21 -1.57 -0.78 -5.46
CA HIS A 21 -2.30 0.47 -5.71
C HIS A 21 -1.42 1.59 -6.23
N ALA A 22 -0.16 1.66 -5.81
CA ALA A 22 0.79 2.65 -6.31
C ALA A 22 1.04 2.51 -7.82
N HIS A 23 1.02 1.27 -8.35
CA HIS A 23 1.14 1.01 -9.78
C HIS A 23 -0.18 1.08 -10.54
N GLU A 24 -1.28 0.61 -9.94
CA GLU A 24 -2.61 0.69 -10.56
C GLU A 24 -3.11 2.14 -10.66
N GLN A 25 -2.77 2.98 -9.67
CA GLN A 25 -3.24 4.37 -9.56
C GLN A 25 -2.12 5.28 -9.06
N PRO A 26 -1.10 5.56 -9.91
CA PRO A 26 0.07 6.35 -9.53
C PRO A 26 -0.27 7.80 -9.16
N GLU A 27 -1.40 8.32 -9.66
CA GLU A 27 -1.96 9.64 -9.34
C GLU A 27 -2.56 9.74 -7.93
N TRP A 28 -2.80 8.61 -7.25
CA TRP A 28 -3.35 8.65 -5.89
C TRP A 28 -2.31 9.12 -4.88
N GLY A 29 -2.71 10.08 -4.03
CA GLY A 29 -1.92 10.52 -2.90
C GLY A 29 -1.91 9.50 -1.74
N GLN A 30 -0.95 9.67 -0.83
CA GLN A 30 -0.77 8.85 0.37
C GLN A 30 -2.05 8.71 1.23
N ALA A 31 -2.84 9.79 1.36
CA ALA A 31 -4.09 9.77 2.14
C ALA A 31 -5.20 8.93 1.47
N ARG A 32 -5.35 9.05 0.14
CA ARG A 32 -6.36 8.30 -0.63
C ARG A 32 -6.06 6.81 -0.62
N VAL A 33 -4.78 6.44 -0.76
CA VAL A 33 -4.33 5.05 -0.66
C VAL A 33 -4.58 4.50 0.74
N ALA A 34 -4.28 5.27 1.79
CA ALA A 34 -4.56 4.86 3.17
C ALA A 34 -6.06 4.61 3.42
N GLU A 35 -6.94 5.50 2.94
CA GLU A 35 -8.39 5.32 3.06
C GLU A 35 -8.87 4.05 2.32
N ALA A 36 -8.37 3.81 1.11
CA ALA A 36 -8.70 2.61 0.34
C ALA A 36 -8.24 1.32 1.05
N MET A 37 -7.08 1.34 1.71
CA MET A 37 -6.62 0.22 2.53
C MET A 37 -7.52 0.02 3.76
N VAL A 38 -7.90 1.09 4.45
CA VAL A 38 -8.82 1.00 5.61
C VAL A 38 -10.17 0.42 5.20
N LYS A 39 -10.73 0.83 4.05
CA LYS A 39 -11.94 0.25 3.45
C LYS A 39 -11.81 -1.25 3.14
N LYS A 40 -10.61 -1.74 2.84
CA LYS A 40 -10.29 -3.17 2.65
C LYS A 40 -10.03 -3.91 3.96
N GLY A 41 -10.21 -3.27 5.13
CA GLY A 41 -9.88 -3.85 6.43
C GLY A 41 -8.39 -3.89 6.75
N LEU A 42 -7.58 -3.12 6.03
CA LEU A 42 -6.14 -2.97 6.19
C LEU A 42 -5.85 -1.62 6.83
N LYS A 43 -5.68 -1.60 8.16
CA LYS A 43 -5.42 -0.36 8.91
C LYS A 43 -4.00 0.13 8.61
N VAL A 44 -3.88 1.25 7.89
CA VAL A 44 -2.62 1.94 7.61
C VAL A 44 -2.85 3.45 7.59
N SER A 45 -1.87 4.21 8.08
CA SER A 45 -1.89 5.67 8.02
C SER A 45 -1.19 6.18 6.75
N ALA A 46 -1.49 7.40 6.32
CA ALA A 46 -0.80 8.08 5.21
C ALA A 46 0.73 8.10 5.40
N ALA A 47 1.20 8.30 6.63
CA ALA A 47 2.63 8.23 6.94
C ALA A 47 3.22 6.83 6.74
N GLY A 48 2.44 5.78 7.06
CA GLY A 48 2.83 4.39 6.80
C GLY A 48 2.90 4.07 5.31
N VAL A 49 1.95 4.57 4.51
CA VAL A 49 1.97 4.47 3.05
C VAL A 49 3.23 5.14 2.49
N ARG A 50 3.56 6.35 2.94
CA ARG A 50 4.80 7.05 2.55
C ARG A 50 6.04 6.25 2.91
N TRP A 51 6.10 5.66 4.09
CA TRP A 51 7.24 4.84 4.51
C TRP A 51 7.43 3.62 3.60
N ILE A 52 6.34 2.93 3.26
CA ILE A 52 6.34 1.82 2.29
C ILE A 52 6.86 2.31 0.93
N TRP A 53 6.35 3.44 0.42
CA TRP A 53 6.81 3.98 -0.86
C TRP A 53 8.29 4.34 -0.86
N GLN A 54 8.80 5.00 0.19
CA GLN A 54 10.23 5.32 0.31
C GLN A 54 11.09 4.05 0.27
N ARG A 55 10.68 3.00 0.98
CA ARG A 55 11.41 1.71 1.00
C ARG A 55 11.48 1.04 -0.38
N HIS A 56 10.49 1.28 -1.22
CA HIS A 56 10.39 0.71 -2.57
C HIS A 56 10.75 1.70 -3.68
N GLY A 57 11.27 2.89 -3.35
CA GLY A 57 11.62 3.91 -4.34
C GLY A 57 10.42 4.53 -5.08
N LEU A 58 9.22 4.47 -4.52
CA LEU A 58 7.95 4.95 -5.10
C LEU A 58 7.50 6.31 -4.54
N GLU A 59 8.45 7.11 -4.07
CA GLU A 59 8.20 8.33 -3.30
C GLU A 59 7.35 9.36 -4.06
N THR A 60 7.55 9.45 -5.37
CA THR A 60 6.86 10.41 -6.24
C THR A 60 5.91 9.70 -7.19
N ALA A 61 4.89 10.43 -7.64
CA ALA A 61 3.95 9.93 -8.64
C ALA A 61 4.66 9.54 -9.95
N ALA A 62 5.73 10.26 -10.31
CA ALA A 62 6.57 9.94 -11.48
C ALA A 62 7.23 8.55 -11.36
N LYS A 63 7.88 8.27 -10.21
CA LYS A 63 8.49 6.95 -9.93
C LYS A 63 7.44 5.84 -9.89
N ARG A 64 6.22 6.13 -9.40
CA ARG A 64 5.09 5.20 -9.38
C ARG A 64 4.54 4.87 -10.76
N ALA A 65 4.53 5.84 -11.68
CA ALA A 65 4.08 5.67 -13.06
C ALA A 65 5.13 5.02 -13.97
N GLY A 66 6.32 4.66 -13.46
CA GLY A 66 7.39 4.03 -14.24
C GLY A 66 8.14 5.00 -15.17
N ARG A 67 8.24 6.27 -14.77
CA ARG A 67 9.00 7.30 -15.51
C ARG A 67 10.32 7.64 -14.83
#